data_AF-A0AAV0W982-F1
#
_entry.id   AF-A0AAV0W982-F1
#
_cell.length_a   1.000
_cell.length_b   1.000
_cell.length_c   1.000
_cell.angle_alpha   90.00
_cell.angle_beta   90.00
_cell.angle_gamma   90.00
#
_symmetry.space_group_name_H-M   'P 1'
#
loop_
_entity.id
_entity.type
_entity.pdbx_description
1 polymer ?
#
loop_
_entity_poly.entity_id
_entity_poly.type
_entity_poly.pdbx_seq_one_letter_code
_entity_poly.pdbx_strand_id
1 'polypeptide(L)'
;MGFNVDTPFSVIADWSWGEVCKYAREAAVFLDDYAAESLHWHGGCVLLYRAGAKSVKELSSFESGNPKDRRCLLIIGKPVDELAVAIVRDVLNNSNFRYCRFVAGCGFESYSVEKLENELCKIISAKYEDGTVDVMDIPISLTCLSPTLFLVPHLQNIPLLIENNYEVYVSKIAATLNNIFNHLNVKHDLYAVGPLSEAVTYHFSKIQKTLSTESSRLNVILIDRIVDMYAVTDFASSCPLDKMNMLLTRFPKTCSDIAVITEPLLQDLKYKSINDQLQVPMCLAPTLKPTPIVEWLLTKTEKNVLASIRTTLTEKRSGPIKKTISRITPQLLETLLDDEKCNSKESIDFKQQVLCICAALKSPNLSIIELAQNIGKLLLQNISMESDTDILTQVSQLFKTRKDRKLTVEILLCILVQLYSVVEEDFVISEEHQIDLENIVGEAFFEDLEYLPDYIINDLIGVGFSTLLGCQQAAEKFLFILKQIKLSRQNFIQYR
;
A
#
# COMPACT_ATOMS: atom_id res chain seq x y z
N MET A 1 -21.48 -17.59 7.59
CA MET A 1 -20.90 -18.72 6.84
C MET A 1 -19.46 -18.82 7.29
N GLY A 2 -18.97 -19.99 7.70
CA GLY A 2 -17.57 -20.14 8.15
C GLY A 2 -16.66 -20.35 6.95
N PHE A 3 -15.54 -19.64 6.90
CA PHE A 3 -14.44 -19.95 5.98
C PHE A 3 -13.58 -21.05 6.60
N ASN A 4 -12.92 -21.88 5.80
CA ASN A 4 -11.91 -22.82 6.29
C ASN A 4 -10.52 -22.16 6.20
N VAL A 5 -9.53 -22.67 6.93
CA VAL A 5 -8.13 -22.21 6.89
C VAL A 5 -7.50 -22.30 5.49
N ASP A 6 -7.98 -23.21 4.65
CA ASP A 6 -7.48 -23.37 3.27
C ASP A 6 -8.13 -22.41 2.27
N THR A 7 -9.14 -21.63 2.70
CA THR A 7 -9.79 -20.64 1.83
C THR A 7 -8.80 -19.50 1.57
N PRO A 8 -8.43 -19.22 0.31
CA PRO A 8 -7.55 -18.08 0.00
C PRO A 8 -8.19 -16.77 0.48
N PHE A 9 -7.39 -15.87 1.05
CA PHE A 9 -7.87 -14.57 1.50
C PHE A 9 -8.55 -13.74 0.40
N SER A 10 -8.14 -13.91 -0.85
CA SER A 10 -8.81 -13.31 -2.01
C SER A 10 -10.26 -13.75 -2.15
N VAL A 11 -10.59 -15.01 -1.86
CA VAL A 11 -11.97 -15.52 -1.90
C VAL A 11 -12.81 -14.89 -0.78
N ILE A 12 -12.20 -14.65 0.39
CA ILE A 12 -12.86 -13.99 1.51
C ILE A 12 -13.16 -12.53 1.14
N ALA A 13 -12.18 -11.83 0.57
CA ALA A 13 -12.35 -10.44 0.17
C ALA A 13 -13.38 -10.28 -0.96
N ASP A 14 -13.36 -11.16 -1.98
CA ASP A 14 -14.38 -11.22 -3.03
C ASP A 14 -15.79 -11.47 -2.45
N TRP A 15 -15.90 -12.38 -1.48
CA TRP A 15 -17.16 -12.64 -0.78
C TRP A 15 -17.62 -11.41 0.00
N SER A 16 -16.72 -10.75 0.75
CA SER A 16 -17.04 -9.55 1.54
C SER A 16 -17.59 -8.44 0.66
N TRP A 17 -16.96 -8.17 -0.47
CA TRP A 17 -17.47 -7.20 -1.44
C TRP A 17 -18.80 -7.64 -2.08
N GLY A 18 -18.99 -8.93 -2.30
CA GLY A 18 -20.27 -9.52 -2.70
C GLY A 18 -21.38 -9.27 -1.66
N GLU A 19 -21.09 -9.39 -0.37
CA GLU A 19 -22.05 -9.06 0.71
C GLU A 19 -22.37 -7.57 0.74
N VAL A 20 -21.35 -6.70 0.66
CA VAL A 20 -21.54 -5.24 0.59
C VAL A 20 -22.44 -4.85 -0.58
N CYS A 21 -22.24 -5.47 -1.75
CA CYS A 21 -23.02 -5.20 -2.95
C CYS A 21 -24.53 -5.44 -2.76
N LYS A 22 -24.95 -6.33 -1.84
CA LYS A 22 -26.38 -6.56 -1.56
C LYS A 22 -27.09 -5.31 -1.04
N TYR A 23 -26.35 -4.37 -0.47
CA TYR A 23 -26.88 -3.14 0.13
C TYR A 23 -26.71 -1.90 -0.77
N ALA A 24 -26.04 -2.03 -1.91
CA ALA A 24 -25.75 -0.91 -2.80
C ALA A 24 -26.97 -0.44 -3.63
N ARG A 25 -28.00 -1.28 -3.78
CA ARG A 25 -29.15 -1.01 -4.65
C ARG A 25 -29.88 0.28 -4.27
N GLU A 26 -29.92 1.23 -5.21
CA GLU A 26 -30.52 2.56 -5.12
C GLU A 26 -29.89 3.47 -4.05
N ALA A 27 -28.72 3.10 -3.53
CA ALA A 27 -28.02 3.85 -2.49
C ALA A 27 -27.05 4.86 -3.10
N ALA A 28 -26.90 6.01 -2.43
CA ALA A 28 -25.68 6.81 -2.52
C ALA A 28 -24.62 6.15 -1.63
N VAL A 29 -23.53 5.68 -2.23
CA VAL A 29 -22.45 4.98 -1.54
C VAL A 29 -21.33 5.96 -1.21
N PHE A 30 -20.85 5.92 0.02
CA PHE A 30 -19.71 6.68 0.51
C PHE A 30 -18.70 5.73 1.15
N LEU A 31 -17.43 5.91 0.81
CA LEU A 31 -16.36 5.06 1.31
C LEU A 31 -15.10 5.87 1.62
N ASP A 32 -14.39 5.48 2.68
CA ASP A 32 -13.08 6.03 2.98
C ASP A 32 -12.00 5.52 2.01
N ASP A 33 -10.83 6.17 2.02
CA ASP A 33 -9.74 5.83 1.12
C ASP A 33 -9.29 4.35 1.26
N TYR A 34 -9.35 3.79 2.47
CA TYR A 34 -8.94 2.40 2.73
C TYR A 34 -9.91 1.38 2.12
N ALA A 35 -11.23 1.60 2.28
CA ALA A 35 -12.23 0.78 1.61
C ALA A 35 -12.17 0.98 0.08
N ALA A 36 -11.81 2.17 -0.40
CA ALA A 36 -11.66 2.45 -1.82
C ALA A 36 -10.48 1.67 -2.43
N GLU A 37 -9.35 1.63 -1.73
CA GLU A 37 -8.20 0.82 -2.14
C GLU A 37 -8.52 -0.68 -2.13
N SER A 38 -9.22 -1.17 -1.10
CA SER A 38 -9.70 -2.57 -1.11
C SER A 38 -10.65 -2.83 -2.28
N LEU A 39 -11.63 -1.95 -2.52
CA LEU A 39 -12.57 -2.11 -3.64
C LEU A 39 -11.85 -2.12 -4.99
N HIS A 40 -10.85 -1.25 -5.17
CA HIS A 40 -10.05 -1.13 -6.39
C HIS A 40 -9.47 -2.48 -6.83
N TRP A 41 -8.93 -3.25 -5.89
CA TRP A 41 -8.36 -4.57 -6.16
C TRP A 41 -9.39 -5.70 -6.32
N HIS A 42 -10.61 -5.51 -5.83
CA HIS A 42 -11.68 -6.52 -5.88
C HIS A 42 -12.76 -6.21 -6.91
N GLY A 43 -12.48 -5.36 -7.90
CA GLY A 43 -13.36 -5.12 -9.05
C GLY A 43 -13.84 -3.68 -9.24
N GLY A 44 -13.33 -2.78 -8.40
CA GLY A 44 -13.53 -1.35 -8.50
C GLY A 44 -14.98 -0.89 -8.33
N CYS A 45 -15.21 0.40 -8.54
CA CYS A 45 -16.53 1.02 -8.40
C CYS A 45 -17.60 0.40 -9.34
N VAL A 46 -17.17 -0.25 -10.43
CA VAL A 46 -18.05 -0.96 -11.37
C VAL A 46 -18.88 -2.03 -10.65
N LEU A 47 -18.34 -2.71 -9.64
CA LEU A 47 -19.10 -3.67 -8.83
C LEU A 47 -20.31 -3.02 -8.15
N LEU A 48 -20.10 -1.87 -7.49
CA LEU A 48 -21.16 -1.15 -6.79
C LEU A 48 -22.23 -0.63 -7.77
N TYR A 49 -21.81 -0.09 -8.93
CA TYR A 49 -22.76 0.35 -9.96
C TYR A 49 -23.58 -0.80 -10.53
N ARG A 50 -22.97 -1.97 -10.78
CA ARG A 50 -23.69 -3.17 -11.22
C ARG A 50 -24.65 -3.69 -10.17
N ALA A 51 -24.33 -3.50 -8.89
CA ALA A 51 -25.22 -3.79 -7.78
C ALA A 51 -26.36 -2.77 -7.61
N GLY A 52 -26.36 -1.68 -8.41
CA GLY A 52 -27.42 -0.68 -8.46
C GLY A 52 -27.16 0.57 -7.64
N ALA A 53 -25.90 0.85 -7.24
CA ALA A 53 -25.54 2.12 -6.64
C ALA A 53 -25.88 3.29 -7.56
N LYS A 54 -26.43 4.37 -7.00
CA LYS A 54 -26.73 5.61 -7.74
C LYS A 54 -25.50 6.50 -7.90
N SER A 55 -24.67 6.53 -6.88
CA SER A 55 -23.41 7.28 -6.85
C SER A 55 -22.42 6.56 -5.94
N VAL A 56 -21.14 6.73 -6.23
CA VAL A 56 -20.03 6.28 -5.39
C VAL A 56 -19.18 7.53 -5.12
N LYS A 57 -18.96 7.85 -3.85
CA LYS A 57 -18.35 9.10 -3.40
C LYS A 57 -17.32 8.84 -2.30
N GLU A 58 -16.37 9.75 -2.15
CA GLU A 58 -15.50 9.78 -0.98
C GLU A 58 -16.31 10.04 0.29
N LEU A 59 -15.94 9.37 1.38
CA LEU A 59 -16.49 9.64 2.70
C LEU A 59 -15.79 10.87 3.30
N SER A 60 -16.46 12.02 3.23
CA SER A 60 -15.94 13.32 3.67
C SER A 60 -17.04 14.18 4.27
N SER A 61 -16.71 15.02 5.26
CA SER A 61 -17.67 15.95 5.89
C SER A 61 -18.27 16.96 4.91
N PHE A 62 -17.61 17.17 3.76
CA PHE A 62 -18.04 18.08 2.70
C PHE A 62 -18.93 17.41 1.65
N GLU A 63 -19.12 16.09 1.73
CA GLU A 63 -19.95 15.33 0.81
C GLU A 63 -21.38 15.13 1.34
N SER A 64 -22.31 14.96 0.40
CA SER A 64 -23.72 14.70 0.71
C SER A 64 -24.41 13.92 -0.41
N GLY A 65 -25.53 13.27 -0.09
CA GLY A 65 -26.39 12.63 -1.08
C GLY A 65 -27.12 13.63 -1.96
N ASN A 66 -27.61 13.19 -3.12
CA ASN A 66 -28.52 14.01 -3.88
C ASN A 66 -29.80 14.26 -3.04
N PRO A 67 -30.47 15.43 -3.15
CA PRO A 67 -31.72 15.70 -2.42
C PRO A 67 -32.83 14.64 -2.61
N LYS A 68 -32.80 13.89 -3.72
CA LYS A 68 -33.73 12.79 -4.04
C LYS A 68 -33.30 11.43 -3.48
N ASP A 69 -32.08 11.29 -3.02
CA ASP A 69 -31.61 10.04 -2.45
C ASP A 69 -32.24 9.81 -1.08
N ARG A 70 -32.70 8.58 -0.88
CA ARG A 70 -33.35 8.13 0.37
C ARG A 70 -32.60 7.00 1.02
N ARG A 71 -31.61 6.41 0.34
CA ARG A 71 -30.78 5.31 0.82
C ARG A 71 -29.33 5.72 0.76
N CYS A 72 -28.59 5.44 1.81
CA CYS A 72 -27.13 5.52 1.79
C CYS A 72 -26.50 4.20 2.25
N LEU A 73 -25.30 3.96 1.73
CA LEU A 73 -24.40 2.90 2.17
C LEU A 73 -23.07 3.56 2.52
N LEU A 74 -22.71 3.52 3.79
CA LEU A 74 -21.47 4.07 4.35
C LEU A 74 -20.52 2.90 4.61
N ILE A 75 -19.32 2.95 4.06
CA ILE A 75 -18.35 1.85 4.12
C ILE A 75 -17.03 2.38 4.69
N ILE A 76 -16.53 1.77 5.75
CA ILE A 76 -15.29 2.20 6.43
C ILE A 76 -14.28 1.07 6.41
N GLY A 77 -13.12 1.28 5.80
CA GLY A 77 -12.06 0.29 5.63
C GLY A 77 -11.05 0.23 6.78
N LYS A 78 -11.20 1.06 7.81
CA LYS A 78 -10.41 1.05 9.05
C LYS A 78 -11.27 0.73 10.29
N PRO A 79 -10.67 0.40 11.44
CA PRO A 79 -11.41 0.29 12.70
C PRO A 79 -12.20 1.58 12.96
N VAL A 80 -13.46 1.42 13.35
CA VAL A 80 -14.37 2.57 13.54
C VAL A 80 -13.98 3.37 14.77
N ASP A 81 -13.46 4.57 14.54
CA ASP A 81 -13.04 5.56 15.53
C ASP A 81 -13.99 6.78 15.58
N GLU A 82 -13.77 7.68 16.54
CA GLU A 82 -14.61 8.87 16.72
C GLU A 82 -14.61 9.82 15.52
N LEU A 83 -13.47 9.93 14.82
CA LEU A 83 -13.32 10.77 13.64
C LEU A 83 -14.17 10.24 12.47
N ALA A 84 -14.11 8.93 12.22
CA ALA A 84 -14.93 8.27 11.21
C ALA A 84 -16.43 8.48 11.47
N VAL A 85 -16.85 8.34 12.73
CA VAL A 85 -18.25 8.59 13.11
C VAL A 85 -18.61 10.07 12.93
N ALA A 86 -17.74 11.01 13.31
CA ALA A 86 -17.98 12.45 13.11
C ALA A 86 -18.22 12.79 11.63
N ILE A 87 -17.37 12.28 10.72
CA ILE A 87 -17.53 12.47 9.26
C ILE A 87 -18.87 11.89 8.79
N VAL A 88 -19.25 10.70 9.28
CA VAL A 88 -20.53 10.08 8.95
C VAL A 88 -21.70 10.94 9.43
N ARG A 89 -21.63 11.54 10.63
CA ARG A 89 -22.68 12.46 11.11
C ARG A 89 -22.84 13.63 10.16
N ASP A 90 -21.73 14.23 9.71
CA ASP A 90 -21.77 15.37 8.80
C ASP A 90 -22.45 15.00 7.48
N VAL A 91 -22.07 13.87 6.88
CA VAL A 91 -22.72 13.35 5.66
C VAL A 91 -24.21 13.13 5.88
N LEU A 92 -24.60 12.47 6.98
CA LEU A 92 -26.02 12.21 7.27
C LEU A 92 -26.80 13.49 7.54
N ASN A 93 -26.22 14.45 8.27
CA ASN A 93 -26.83 15.75 8.58
C ASN A 93 -27.04 16.61 7.33
N ASN A 94 -26.08 16.58 6.39
CA ASN A 94 -26.17 17.33 5.13
C ASN A 94 -26.97 16.62 4.04
N SER A 95 -27.44 15.40 4.29
CA SER A 95 -28.18 14.59 3.32
C SER A 95 -29.64 14.38 3.70
N ASN A 96 -30.43 13.83 2.77
CA ASN A 96 -31.86 13.57 2.97
C ASN A 96 -32.21 12.08 3.01
N PHE A 97 -31.35 11.27 3.63
CA PHE A 97 -31.50 9.82 3.71
C PHE A 97 -32.56 9.40 4.74
N ARG A 98 -33.35 8.39 4.39
CA ARG A 98 -34.33 7.73 5.25
C ARG A 98 -33.86 6.35 5.70
N TYR A 99 -33.03 5.69 4.89
CA TYR A 99 -32.47 4.37 5.18
C TYR A 99 -30.95 4.45 5.11
N CYS A 100 -30.29 4.11 6.21
CA CYS A 100 -28.84 4.12 6.32
C CYS A 100 -28.34 2.70 6.54
N ARG A 101 -27.35 2.28 5.73
CA ARG A 101 -26.58 1.06 5.95
C ARG A 101 -25.14 1.45 6.23
N PHE A 102 -24.59 0.96 7.32
CA PHE A 102 -23.22 1.21 7.71
C PHE A 102 -22.46 -0.12 7.73
N VAL A 103 -21.31 -0.16 7.07
CA VAL A 103 -20.40 -1.30 7.03
C VAL A 103 -19.10 -0.93 7.72
N ALA A 104 -18.84 -1.56 8.87
CA ALA A 104 -17.54 -1.59 9.52
C ALA A 104 -16.69 -2.66 8.85
N GLY A 105 -15.62 -2.25 8.17
CA GLY A 105 -14.76 -3.12 7.38
C GLY A 105 -13.67 -3.85 8.17
N CYS A 106 -13.37 -3.34 9.36
CA CYS A 106 -12.27 -3.79 10.20
C CYS A 106 -12.67 -3.80 11.70
N GLY A 107 -13.95 -4.04 11.97
CA GLY A 107 -14.51 -3.99 13.32
C GLY A 107 -14.52 -2.59 13.93
N PHE A 108 -14.61 -2.54 15.26
CA PHE A 108 -14.82 -1.31 16.03
C PHE A 108 -13.73 -1.13 17.08
N GLU A 109 -13.24 0.10 17.22
CA GLU A 109 -12.25 0.46 18.25
C GLU A 109 -12.94 1.14 19.45
N SER A 110 -13.56 2.31 19.23
CA SER A 110 -14.18 3.12 20.31
C SER A 110 -15.69 2.94 20.43
N TYR A 111 -16.29 2.08 19.60
CA TYR A 111 -17.73 1.89 19.48
C TYR A 111 -18.14 0.43 19.63
N SER A 112 -19.37 0.20 20.09
CA SER A 112 -20.08 -1.06 19.86
C SER A 112 -21.08 -0.87 18.73
N VAL A 113 -21.47 -1.97 18.07
CA VAL A 113 -22.51 -1.97 17.03
C VAL A 113 -23.77 -1.25 17.53
N GLU A 114 -24.29 -1.64 18.70
CA GLU A 114 -25.49 -1.06 19.30
C GLU A 114 -25.35 0.43 19.61
N LYS A 115 -24.20 0.87 20.14
CA LYS A 115 -23.96 2.28 20.45
C LYS A 115 -23.97 3.12 19.18
N LEU A 116 -23.29 2.66 18.13
CA LEU A 116 -23.22 3.36 16.86
C LEU A 116 -24.59 3.39 16.17
N GLU A 117 -25.30 2.26 16.12
CA GLU A 117 -26.62 2.17 15.52
C GLU A 117 -27.61 3.13 16.19
N ASN A 118 -27.65 3.16 17.52
CA ASN A 118 -28.48 4.10 18.28
C ASN A 118 -28.14 5.57 18.00
N GLU A 119 -26.84 5.89 17.85
CA GLU A 119 -26.39 7.25 17.55
C GLU A 119 -26.82 7.71 16.15
N LEU A 120 -26.60 6.86 15.14
CA LEU A 120 -26.99 7.14 13.77
C LEU A 120 -28.52 7.14 13.59
N CYS A 121 -29.24 6.26 14.29
CA CYS A 121 -30.70 6.23 14.31
C CYS A 121 -31.28 7.57 14.75
N LYS A 122 -30.74 8.19 15.80
CA LYS A 122 -31.20 9.52 16.26
C LYS A 122 -31.12 10.58 15.17
N ILE A 123 -30.06 10.56 14.36
CA ILE A 123 -29.87 11.53 13.26
C ILE A 123 -30.91 11.31 12.16
N ILE A 124 -31.15 10.05 11.79
CA ILE A 124 -32.14 9.70 10.76
C ILE A 124 -33.57 9.98 11.26
N SER A 125 -33.91 9.58 12.49
CA SER A 125 -35.24 9.77 13.08
C SER A 125 -35.60 11.23 13.30
N ALA A 126 -34.62 12.12 13.43
CA ALA A 126 -34.87 13.57 13.45
C ALA A 126 -35.44 14.11 12.13
N LYS A 127 -35.26 13.39 11.02
CA LYS A 127 -35.75 13.75 9.68
C LYS A 127 -36.93 12.89 9.23
N TYR A 128 -36.92 11.61 9.60
CA TYR A 128 -37.89 10.60 9.18
C TYR A 128 -38.24 9.66 10.35
N GLU A 129 -39.47 9.74 10.86
CA GLU A 129 -39.91 8.94 12.01
C GLU A 129 -39.74 7.44 11.80
N ASP A 130 -39.94 6.95 10.57
CA ASP A 130 -39.81 5.55 10.18
C ASP A 130 -38.50 5.22 9.44
N GLY A 131 -37.50 6.11 9.56
CA GLY A 131 -36.19 5.85 9.02
C GLY A 131 -35.46 4.75 9.79
N THR A 132 -34.59 4.01 9.11
CA THR A 132 -33.87 2.87 9.70
C THR A 132 -32.38 2.99 9.52
N VAL A 133 -31.62 2.54 10.52
CA VAL A 133 -30.18 2.30 10.40
C VAL A 133 -29.93 0.82 10.61
N ASP A 134 -28.95 0.27 9.90
CA ASP A 134 -28.41 -1.06 10.17
C ASP A 134 -26.87 -0.96 10.12
N VAL A 135 -26.21 -1.47 11.15
CA VAL A 135 -24.76 -1.43 11.32
C VAL A 135 -24.23 -2.87 11.22
N MET A 136 -23.37 -3.10 10.25
CA MET A 136 -22.86 -4.42 9.89
C MET A 136 -21.34 -4.49 10.05
N ASP A 137 -20.84 -5.64 10.46
CA ASP A 137 -19.41 -5.97 10.48
C ASP A 137 -19.11 -6.94 9.32
N ILE A 138 -18.44 -6.45 8.27
CA ILE A 138 -18.11 -7.22 7.06
C ILE A 138 -16.62 -7.05 6.79
N PRO A 139 -15.81 -8.12 6.68
CA PRO A 139 -14.35 -8.01 6.63
C PRO A 139 -13.85 -7.61 5.24
N ILE A 140 -13.89 -6.31 4.94
CA ILE A 140 -13.34 -5.74 3.70
C ILE A 140 -11.92 -5.17 3.88
N SER A 141 -11.33 -5.32 5.07
CA SER A 141 -10.00 -4.82 5.44
C SER A 141 -8.83 -5.44 4.68
N LEU A 142 -9.08 -6.54 3.95
CA LEU A 142 -8.07 -7.26 3.17
C LEU A 142 -8.04 -6.76 1.73
N THR A 143 -6.90 -6.21 1.31
CA THR A 143 -6.61 -5.84 -0.08
C THR A 143 -5.77 -6.94 -0.72
N CYS A 144 -6.37 -7.89 -1.44
CA CYS A 144 -5.67 -9.04 -1.99
C CYS A 144 -5.12 -8.73 -3.40
N LEU A 145 -3.79 -8.63 -3.51
CA LEU A 145 -3.09 -8.41 -4.78
C LEU A 145 -2.91 -9.71 -5.57
N SER A 146 -2.76 -10.82 -4.83
CA SER A 146 -2.65 -12.16 -5.40
C SER A 146 -3.18 -13.21 -4.41
N PRO A 147 -3.31 -14.48 -4.80
CA PRO A 147 -3.70 -15.55 -3.88
C PRO A 147 -2.76 -15.73 -2.68
N THR A 148 -1.51 -15.26 -2.79
CA THR A 148 -0.47 -15.41 -1.76
C THR A 148 -0.07 -14.10 -1.07
N LEU A 149 -0.59 -12.96 -1.53
CA LEU A 149 -0.26 -11.65 -0.98
C LEU A 149 -1.52 -10.81 -0.79
N PHE A 150 -1.74 -10.38 0.44
CA PHE A 150 -2.72 -9.37 0.79
C PHE A 150 -2.08 -8.27 1.61
N LEU A 151 -2.70 -7.10 1.56
CA LEU A 151 -2.32 -5.90 2.29
C LEU A 151 -3.46 -5.47 3.20
N VAL A 152 -3.13 -4.61 4.15
CA VAL A 152 -4.07 -4.03 5.11
C VAL A 152 -3.88 -2.51 5.09
N PRO A 153 -4.47 -1.79 4.13
CA PRO A 153 -4.12 -0.39 3.83
C PRO A 153 -4.24 0.56 5.02
N HIS A 154 -5.19 0.35 5.94
CA HIS A 154 -5.33 1.22 7.12
C HIS A 154 -4.18 1.11 8.13
N LEU A 155 -3.27 0.15 7.93
CA LEU A 155 -2.05 -0.05 8.70
C LEU A 155 -0.79 0.47 7.98
N GLN A 156 -0.92 1.18 6.85
CA GLN A 156 0.23 1.66 6.07
C GLN A 156 1.15 2.66 6.82
N ASN A 157 0.61 3.39 7.79
CA ASN A 157 1.32 4.46 8.52
C ASN A 157 1.65 4.06 9.95
N ILE A 158 2.08 2.80 10.17
CA ILE A 158 2.60 2.38 11.48
C ILE A 158 4.01 2.98 11.67
N PRO A 159 4.27 3.70 12.78
CA PRO A 159 5.57 4.28 13.02
C PRO A 159 6.63 3.18 13.20
N LEU A 160 7.84 3.43 12.68
CA LEU A 160 8.95 2.48 12.75
C LEU A 160 9.46 2.29 14.19
N LEU A 161 9.41 3.34 15.00
CA LEU A 161 9.84 3.35 16.40
C LEU A 161 8.65 3.34 17.35
N ILE A 162 8.81 2.64 18.47
CA ILE A 162 7.86 2.68 19.59
C ILE A 162 8.05 4.03 20.30
N GLU A 163 7.33 5.05 19.83
CA GLU A 163 7.28 6.38 20.44
C GLU A 163 6.02 6.53 21.32
N ASN A 164 5.80 7.75 21.85
CA ASN A 164 4.56 8.09 22.55
C ASN A 164 3.34 7.79 21.66
N ASN A 165 2.27 7.23 22.24
CA ASN A 165 1.06 6.74 21.56
C ASN A 165 1.19 5.42 20.76
N TYR A 166 2.25 4.63 20.98
CA TYR A 166 2.36 3.29 20.36
C TYR A 166 1.17 2.36 20.67
N GLU A 167 0.53 2.53 21.83
CA GLU A 167 -0.63 1.74 22.27
C GLU A 167 -1.79 1.81 21.27
N VAL A 168 -1.99 2.95 20.60
CA VAL A 168 -3.03 3.11 19.58
C VAL A 168 -2.76 2.19 18.39
N TYR A 169 -1.52 2.16 17.90
CA TYR A 169 -1.14 1.28 16.78
C TYR A 169 -1.21 -0.19 17.17
N VAL A 170 -0.71 -0.54 18.37
CA VAL A 170 -0.80 -1.90 18.92
C VAL A 170 -2.26 -2.37 19.01
N SER A 171 -3.14 -1.52 19.56
CA SER A 171 -4.58 -1.78 19.65
C SER A 171 -5.19 -1.97 18.25
N LYS A 172 -4.88 -1.09 17.31
CA LYS A 172 -5.39 -1.12 15.93
C LYS A 172 -4.99 -2.41 15.20
N ILE A 173 -3.72 -2.81 15.28
CA ILE A 173 -3.22 -4.05 14.67
C ILE A 173 -3.89 -5.27 15.33
N ALA A 174 -3.92 -5.32 16.67
CA ALA A 174 -4.53 -6.43 17.39
C ALA A 174 -6.03 -6.57 17.09
N ALA A 175 -6.77 -5.45 17.04
CA ALA A 175 -8.18 -5.42 16.67
C ALA A 175 -8.41 -5.91 15.23
N THR A 176 -7.54 -5.50 14.31
CA THR A 176 -7.57 -5.96 12.91
C THR A 176 -7.37 -7.47 12.80
N LEU A 177 -6.34 -8.01 13.46
CA LEU A 177 -6.09 -9.46 13.51
C LEU A 177 -7.26 -10.22 14.13
N ASN A 178 -7.83 -9.69 15.23
CA ASN A 178 -8.97 -10.29 15.90
C ASN A 178 -10.20 -10.32 14.97
N ASN A 179 -10.47 -9.24 14.24
CA ASN A 179 -11.55 -9.21 13.24
C ASN A 179 -11.32 -10.28 12.15
N ILE A 180 -10.12 -10.35 11.57
CA ILE A 180 -9.78 -11.36 10.55
C ILE A 180 -9.99 -12.78 11.09
N PHE A 181 -9.45 -13.10 12.27
CA PHE A 181 -9.56 -14.45 12.84
C PHE A 181 -10.99 -14.81 13.24
N ASN A 182 -11.79 -13.85 13.72
CA ASN A 182 -13.20 -14.07 14.02
C ASN A 182 -14.00 -14.42 12.76
N HIS A 183 -13.70 -13.78 11.63
CA HIS A 183 -14.35 -14.11 10.36
C HIS A 183 -13.86 -15.42 9.75
N LEU A 184 -12.59 -15.79 9.97
CA LEU A 184 -12.06 -17.09 9.59
C LEU A 184 -12.57 -18.25 10.46
N ASN A 185 -13.01 -17.99 11.68
CA ASN A 185 -13.45 -19.00 12.65
C ASN A 185 -12.38 -20.08 12.97
N VAL A 186 -11.09 -19.74 12.94
CA VAL A 186 -9.97 -20.69 13.13
C VAL A 186 -9.33 -20.58 14.52
N LYS A 187 -8.70 -21.67 14.99
CA LYS A 187 -7.70 -21.59 16.07
C LYS A 187 -6.44 -20.95 15.53
N HIS A 188 -5.73 -20.20 16.36
CA HIS A 188 -4.52 -19.52 15.93
C HIS A 188 -3.45 -19.48 17.02
N ASP A 189 -2.20 -19.45 16.60
CA ASP A 189 -1.04 -19.18 17.47
C ASP A 189 -0.23 -18.04 16.86
N LEU A 190 0.11 -17.07 17.70
CA LEU A 190 0.89 -15.90 17.32
C LEU A 190 2.32 -16.08 17.80
N TYR A 191 3.25 -15.93 16.87
CA TYR A 191 4.68 -15.83 17.11
C TYR A 191 5.11 -14.40 16.76
N ALA A 192 6.04 -13.84 17.51
CA ALA A 192 6.49 -12.47 17.35
C ALA A 192 8.01 -12.40 17.18
N VAL A 193 8.45 -11.53 16.28
CA VAL A 193 9.86 -11.19 16.05
C VAL A 193 9.97 -9.67 16.07
N GLY A 194 10.33 -9.14 17.23
CA GLY A 194 10.56 -7.72 17.46
C GLY A 194 9.59 -7.08 18.46
N PRO A 195 9.95 -5.92 19.03
CA PRO A 195 9.22 -5.30 20.13
C PRO A 195 7.75 -4.93 19.82
N LEU A 196 7.46 -4.45 18.61
CA LEU A 196 6.09 -4.10 18.21
C LEU A 196 5.24 -5.36 18.07
N SER A 197 5.76 -6.40 17.41
CA SER A 197 5.11 -7.69 17.27
C SER A 197 4.83 -8.36 18.62
N GLU A 198 5.74 -8.25 19.58
CA GLU A 198 5.56 -8.72 20.96
C GLU A 198 4.45 -7.94 21.67
N ALA A 199 4.45 -6.60 21.56
CA ALA A 199 3.41 -5.74 22.13
C ALA A 199 2.02 -6.05 21.53
N VAL A 200 1.94 -6.25 20.21
CA VAL A 200 0.72 -6.67 19.51
C VAL A 200 0.24 -8.02 20.02
N THR A 201 1.12 -9.01 20.13
CA THR A 201 0.75 -10.35 20.63
C THR A 201 0.25 -10.31 22.07
N TYR A 202 0.91 -9.54 22.93
CA TYR A 202 0.48 -9.34 24.31
C TYR A 202 -0.88 -8.65 24.39
N HIS A 203 -1.11 -7.57 23.64
CA HIS A 203 -2.39 -6.87 23.62
C HIS A 203 -3.51 -7.77 23.04
N PHE A 204 -3.23 -8.48 21.94
CA PHE A 204 -4.14 -9.42 21.31
C PHE A 204 -4.66 -10.47 22.31
N SER A 205 -3.78 -11.03 23.15
CA SER A 205 -4.14 -12.02 24.19
C SER A 205 -5.17 -11.51 25.20
N LYS A 206 -5.29 -10.19 25.39
CA LYS A 206 -6.26 -9.57 26.30
C LYS A 206 -7.63 -9.35 25.67
N ILE A 207 -7.68 -9.08 24.36
CA ILE A 207 -8.92 -8.71 23.67
C ILE A 207 -9.61 -9.91 22.99
N GLN A 208 -8.92 -11.03 22.85
CA GLN A 208 -9.48 -12.26 22.31
C GLN A 208 -10.60 -12.79 23.22
N LYS A 209 -11.82 -12.90 22.69
CA LYS A 209 -13.02 -13.25 23.49
C LYS A 209 -13.40 -14.74 23.50
N THR A 210 -12.96 -15.53 22.52
CA THR A 210 -13.26 -16.98 22.49
C THR A 210 -12.29 -17.74 21.58
N LEU A 211 -11.87 -18.95 21.98
CA LEU A 211 -11.18 -19.90 21.12
C LEU A 211 -12.21 -20.67 20.30
N SER A 212 -12.05 -20.71 18.97
CA SER A 212 -12.84 -21.54 18.05
C SER A 212 -12.88 -23.00 18.50
N THR A 213 -14.04 -23.66 18.36
CA THR A 213 -14.21 -25.09 18.63
C THR A 213 -13.74 -25.98 17.47
N GLU A 214 -13.32 -25.40 16.35
CA GLU A 214 -12.90 -26.13 15.15
C GLU A 214 -11.49 -26.74 15.26
N SER A 215 -11.17 -27.66 14.35
CA SER A 215 -9.90 -28.39 14.32
C SER A 215 -8.79 -27.66 13.55
N SER A 216 -9.13 -26.73 12.67
CA SER A 216 -8.19 -26.00 11.81
C SER A 216 -7.38 -24.97 12.63
N ARG A 217 -6.06 -24.97 12.41
CA ARG A 217 -5.08 -24.17 13.16
C ARG A 217 -4.28 -23.30 12.21
N LEU A 218 -4.22 -22.00 12.48
CA LEU A 218 -3.45 -21.00 11.75
C LEU A 218 -2.23 -20.59 12.60
N ASN A 219 -1.03 -20.72 12.05
CA ASN A 219 0.17 -20.19 12.69
C ASN A 219 0.50 -18.84 12.05
N VAL A 220 0.58 -17.78 12.85
CA VAL A 220 0.86 -16.42 12.40
C VAL A 220 2.18 -15.97 12.97
N ILE A 221 3.09 -15.54 12.11
CA ILE A 221 4.38 -14.98 12.52
C ILE A 221 4.34 -13.48 12.21
N LEU A 222 4.37 -12.67 13.26
CA LEU A 222 4.49 -11.22 13.20
C LEU A 222 5.97 -10.85 13.22
N ILE A 223 6.43 -10.10 12.23
CA ILE A 223 7.83 -9.70 12.10
C ILE A 223 7.86 -8.17 11.95
N ASP A 224 8.57 -7.51 12.88
CA ASP A 224 8.76 -6.07 12.82
C ASP A 224 9.65 -5.69 11.64
N ARG A 225 9.22 -4.72 10.85
CA ARG A 225 9.99 -4.34 9.66
C ARG A 225 11.38 -3.80 10.01
N ILE A 226 11.52 -3.11 11.14
CA ILE A 226 12.79 -2.52 11.61
C ILE A 226 13.92 -3.55 11.69
N VAL A 227 13.58 -4.82 11.94
CA VAL A 227 14.54 -5.94 12.07
C VAL A 227 15.31 -6.20 10.77
N ASP A 228 14.73 -5.86 9.61
CA ASP A 228 15.41 -5.92 8.32
C ASP A 228 14.89 -4.84 7.37
N MET A 229 15.50 -3.65 7.49
CA MET A 229 15.23 -2.51 6.60
C MET A 229 16.05 -2.57 5.30
N TYR A 230 17.02 -3.48 5.19
CA TYR A 230 17.83 -3.64 3.98
C TYR A 230 16.99 -4.15 2.82
N ALA A 231 16.18 -5.19 3.05
CA ALA A 231 15.38 -5.82 1.98
C ALA A 231 14.42 -4.84 1.27
N VAL A 232 13.86 -3.87 1.99
CA VAL A 232 12.92 -2.88 1.43
C VAL A 232 13.59 -1.68 0.78
N THR A 233 14.90 -1.51 0.99
CA THR A 233 15.68 -0.45 0.36
C THR A 233 16.60 -0.96 -0.74
N ASP A 234 16.65 -2.27 -1.00
CA ASP A 234 17.53 -2.88 -2.00
C ASP A 234 17.17 -2.48 -3.44
N PHE A 235 18.00 -1.63 -4.04
CA PHE A 235 17.88 -1.23 -5.45
C PHE A 235 18.08 -2.39 -6.44
N ALA A 236 18.64 -3.52 -6.00
CA ALA A 236 18.82 -4.72 -6.79
C ALA A 236 17.65 -5.71 -6.69
N SER A 237 16.49 -5.31 -6.13
CA SER A 237 15.38 -6.21 -5.83
C SER A 237 15.12 -7.20 -6.96
N SER A 238 15.07 -8.47 -6.61
CA SER A 238 14.81 -9.55 -7.57
C SER A 238 13.34 -9.67 -7.95
N CYS A 239 12.45 -9.01 -7.20
CA CYS A 239 11.01 -8.96 -7.42
C CYS A 239 10.67 -7.91 -8.49
N PRO A 240 10.12 -8.30 -9.65
CA PRO A 240 9.68 -7.35 -10.67
C PRO A 240 8.67 -6.31 -10.17
N LEU A 241 7.76 -6.66 -9.24
CA LEU A 241 6.79 -5.71 -8.70
C LEU A 241 7.47 -4.57 -7.92
N ASP A 242 8.46 -4.89 -7.08
CA ASP A 242 9.21 -3.88 -6.33
C ASP A 242 9.94 -2.92 -7.26
N LYS A 243 10.59 -3.45 -8.30
CA LYS A 243 11.23 -2.61 -9.32
C LYS A 243 10.23 -1.69 -10.00
N MET A 244 9.02 -2.16 -10.29
CA MET A 244 7.97 -1.31 -10.87
C MET A 244 7.58 -0.19 -9.91
N ASN A 245 7.41 -0.48 -8.62
CA ASN A 245 7.10 0.52 -7.59
C ASN A 245 8.20 1.58 -7.42
N MET A 246 9.46 1.23 -7.68
CA MET A 246 10.59 2.17 -7.66
C MET A 246 10.67 3.04 -8.93
N LEU A 247 10.19 2.53 -10.07
CA LEU A 247 10.37 3.16 -11.38
C LEU A 247 9.18 3.98 -11.84
N LEU A 248 7.99 3.69 -11.31
CA LEU A 248 6.71 4.28 -11.71
C LEU A 248 6.07 5.04 -10.55
N THR A 249 5.20 5.98 -10.89
CA THR A 249 4.40 6.72 -9.90
C THR A 249 3.36 5.81 -9.25
N ARG A 250 3.06 6.03 -7.97
CA ARG A 250 1.98 5.33 -7.28
C ARG A 250 0.62 5.79 -7.80
N PHE A 251 -0.36 4.90 -7.77
CA PHE A 251 -1.73 5.26 -8.04
C PHE A 251 -2.27 6.18 -6.93
N PRO A 252 -2.92 7.31 -7.25
CA PRO A 252 -3.32 8.31 -6.26
C PRO A 252 -4.12 7.71 -5.09
N LYS A 253 -3.79 8.14 -3.87
CA LYS A 253 -4.44 7.70 -2.61
C LYS A 253 -4.36 6.19 -2.32
N THR A 254 -3.51 5.44 -3.01
CA THR A 254 -3.27 4.01 -2.71
C THR A 254 -1.83 3.77 -2.28
N CYS A 255 -1.59 2.71 -1.52
CA CYS A 255 -0.24 2.24 -1.18
C CYS A 255 0.26 1.08 -2.04
N SER A 256 -0.64 0.46 -2.81
CA SER A 256 -0.39 -0.87 -3.38
C SER A 256 -0.34 -0.93 -4.91
N ASP A 257 -0.80 0.11 -5.60
CA ASP A 257 -0.88 0.12 -7.06
C ASP A 257 -0.03 1.24 -7.68
N ILE A 258 0.27 1.09 -8.96
CA ILE A 258 1.03 2.01 -9.79
C ILE A 258 0.10 2.76 -10.74
N ALA A 259 0.53 3.94 -11.17
CA ALA A 259 -0.13 4.74 -12.18
C ALA A 259 0.82 4.97 -13.37
N VAL A 260 0.32 4.71 -14.57
CA VAL A 260 1.02 5.00 -15.83
C VAL A 260 0.12 5.88 -16.71
N ILE A 261 0.56 7.11 -16.96
CA ILE A 261 -0.21 8.14 -17.67
C ILE A 261 0.29 8.36 -19.11
N THR A 262 1.56 8.05 -19.38
CA THR A 262 2.29 8.55 -20.55
C THR A 262 2.41 7.59 -21.74
N GLU A 263 1.68 6.47 -21.74
CA GLU A 263 1.80 5.47 -22.81
C GLU A 263 0.96 5.81 -24.07
N PRO A 264 1.47 5.55 -25.30
CA PRO A 264 0.84 5.97 -26.56
C PRO A 264 -0.61 5.51 -26.75
N LEU A 265 -0.98 4.37 -26.18
CA LEU A 265 -2.34 3.82 -26.29
C LEU A 265 -3.39 4.68 -25.56
N LEU A 266 -2.99 5.45 -24.54
CA LEU A 266 -3.86 6.45 -23.90
C LEU A 266 -4.03 7.73 -24.74
N GLN A 267 -3.14 7.94 -25.72
CA GLN A 267 -3.17 9.12 -26.61
C GLN A 267 -3.94 8.86 -27.92
N ASP A 268 -4.53 7.67 -28.09
CA ASP A 268 -5.29 7.34 -29.29
C ASP A 268 -6.50 8.30 -29.46
N LEU A 269 -6.51 9.01 -30.59
CA LEU A 269 -7.42 10.11 -30.91
C LEU A 269 -8.89 9.69 -30.90
N LYS A 270 -9.20 8.40 -30.98
CA LYS A 270 -10.57 7.85 -30.94
C LYS A 270 -11.29 8.07 -29.61
N TYR A 271 -10.57 8.32 -28.51
CA TYR A 271 -11.14 8.47 -27.17
C TYR A 271 -11.03 9.89 -26.59
N LYS A 272 -10.52 10.86 -27.37
CA LYS A 272 -10.40 12.28 -26.96
C LYS A 272 -11.72 13.04 -26.76
N SER A 273 -12.89 12.40 -26.89
CA SER A 273 -14.18 13.09 -26.77
C SER A 273 -14.65 13.32 -25.34
N ILE A 274 -13.84 13.00 -24.31
CA ILE A 274 -14.19 13.19 -22.91
C ILE A 274 -13.11 14.05 -22.26
N ASN A 275 -13.36 15.37 -22.25
CA ASN A 275 -12.70 16.41 -21.45
C ASN A 275 -11.16 16.31 -21.38
N ASP A 276 -10.45 17.17 -22.12
CA ASP A 276 -8.98 17.26 -22.21
C ASP A 276 -8.22 17.41 -20.87
N GLN A 277 -8.93 17.42 -19.74
CA GLN A 277 -8.41 17.55 -18.38
C GLN A 277 -8.39 16.24 -17.56
N LEU A 278 -9.12 15.18 -17.98
CA LEU A 278 -9.21 13.94 -17.19
C LEU A 278 -8.25 12.87 -17.72
N GLN A 279 -7.04 12.82 -17.17
CA GLN A 279 -6.10 11.72 -17.41
C GLN A 279 -6.42 10.56 -16.46
N VAL A 280 -6.84 9.42 -17.01
CA VAL A 280 -7.06 8.19 -16.24
C VAL A 280 -5.80 7.32 -16.39
N PRO A 281 -5.04 7.08 -15.31
CA PRO A 281 -3.84 6.25 -15.39
C PRO A 281 -4.19 4.77 -15.61
N MET A 282 -3.33 4.06 -16.32
CA MET A 282 -3.28 2.61 -16.27
C MET A 282 -2.70 2.13 -14.94
N CYS A 283 -3.17 0.98 -14.45
CA CYS A 283 -2.78 0.41 -13.16
C CYS A 283 -2.66 -1.12 -13.22
N LEU A 284 -2.29 -1.77 -12.12
CA LEU A 284 -2.20 -3.23 -12.02
C LEU A 284 -3.48 -3.89 -11.52
N ALA A 285 -4.35 -3.18 -10.79
CA ALA A 285 -5.59 -3.79 -10.30
C ALA A 285 -6.52 -4.25 -11.45
N PRO A 286 -7.04 -5.49 -11.40
CA PRO A 286 -7.99 -5.97 -12.40
C PRO A 286 -9.41 -5.45 -12.12
N THR A 287 -10.22 -5.28 -13.17
CA THR A 287 -11.58 -4.73 -13.03
C THR A 287 -12.63 -5.79 -12.66
N LEU A 288 -12.48 -7.04 -13.13
CA LEU A 288 -13.51 -8.07 -12.89
C LEU A 288 -12.96 -9.49 -12.84
N LYS A 289 -11.88 -9.76 -13.57
CA LYS A 289 -11.30 -11.11 -13.64
C LYS A 289 -9.86 -11.04 -13.21
N PRO A 290 -9.45 -11.89 -12.25
CA PRO A 290 -8.05 -12.01 -11.89
C PRO A 290 -7.22 -12.31 -13.13
N THR A 291 -6.11 -11.60 -13.27
CA THR A 291 -5.08 -11.92 -14.24
C THR A 291 -3.91 -12.56 -13.49
N PRO A 292 -3.07 -13.36 -14.17
CA PRO A 292 -1.91 -13.96 -13.53
C PRO A 292 -0.73 -12.99 -13.41
N ILE A 293 -0.84 -11.74 -13.88
CA ILE A 293 0.30 -10.83 -14.01
C ILE A 293 0.89 -10.47 -12.65
N VAL A 294 0.07 -10.05 -11.68
CA VAL A 294 0.56 -9.66 -10.35
C VAL A 294 1.23 -10.84 -9.65
N GLU A 295 0.62 -12.02 -9.72
CA GLU A 295 1.24 -13.26 -9.22
C GLU A 295 2.58 -13.56 -9.89
N TRP A 296 2.70 -13.36 -11.21
CA TRP A 296 3.98 -13.53 -11.91
C TRP A 296 5.00 -12.48 -11.48
N LEU A 297 4.60 -11.22 -11.28
CA LEU A 297 5.48 -10.16 -10.82
C LEU A 297 5.99 -10.41 -9.39
N LEU A 298 5.26 -11.17 -8.58
CA LEU A 298 5.67 -11.56 -7.23
C LEU A 298 6.56 -12.81 -7.20
N THR A 299 6.27 -13.79 -8.05
CA THR A 299 6.85 -15.15 -7.94
C THR A 299 7.90 -15.50 -8.99
N LYS A 300 8.01 -14.72 -10.08
CA LYS A 300 8.91 -15.03 -11.19
C LYS A 300 9.96 -13.93 -11.37
N THR A 301 11.11 -14.32 -11.91
CA THR A 301 12.10 -13.36 -12.39
C THR A 301 11.56 -12.59 -13.60
N GLU A 302 12.06 -11.36 -13.81
CA GLU A 302 11.68 -10.48 -14.93
C GLU A 302 11.70 -11.21 -16.29
N LYS A 303 12.78 -11.96 -16.58
CA LYS A 303 12.90 -12.77 -17.80
C LYS A 303 11.75 -13.77 -17.95
N ASN A 304 11.35 -14.43 -16.86
CA ASN A 304 10.29 -15.44 -16.86
C ASN A 304 8.88 -14.81 -16.92
N VAL A 305 8.70 -13.61 -16.35
CA VAL A 305 7.49 -12.80 -16.53
C VAL A 305 7.31 -12.48 -18.01
N LEU A 306 8.33 -11.90 -18.65
CA LEU A 306 8.30 -11.54 -20.06
C LEU A 306 8.07 -12.75 -20.98
N ALA A 307 8.68 -13.89 -20.67
CA ALA A 307 8.44 -15.14 -21.38
C ALA A 307 6.99 -15.61 -21.23
N SER A 308 6.42 -15.56 -20.02
CA SER A 308 5.02 -15.96 -19.75
C SER A 308 4.03 -15.07 -20.50
N ILE A 309 4.26 -13.75 -20.53
CA ILE A 309 3.45 -12.79 -21.28
C ILE A 309 3.51 -13.10 -22.78
N ARG A 310 4.71 -13.24 -23.34
CA ARG A 310 4.89 -13.58 -24.76
C ARG A 310 4.19 -14.88 -25.12
N THR A 311 4.34 -15.92 -24.29
CA THR A 311 3.67 -17.21 -24.54
C THR A 311 2.16 -17.03 -24.58
N THR A 312 1.58 -16.34 -23.61
CA THR A 312 0.14 -16.04 -23.55
C THR A 312 -0.34 -15.31 -24.80
N LEU A 313 0.35 -14.25 -25.22
CA LEU A 313 0.01 -13.47 -26.42
C LEU A 313 0.15 -14.28 -27.72
N THR A 314 1.15 -15.16 -27.81
CA THR A 314 1.45 -15.91 -29.05
C THR A 314 0.60 -17.17 -29.22
N GLU A 315 0.33 -17.92 -28.15
CA GLU A 315 -0.52 -19.11 -28.18
C GLU A 315 -1.94 -18.76 -28.66
N LYS A 316 -2.51 -17.64 -28.19
CA LYS A 316 -3.84 -17.19 -28.62
C LYS A 316 -3.88 -16.63 -30.05
N ARG A 317 -2.73 -16.21 -30.60
CA ARG A 317 -2.57 -15.70 -31.98
C ARG A 317 -2.50 -16.82 -33.01
N SER A 318 -1.69 -17.87 -32.77
CA SER A 318 -1.28 -18.81 -33.84
C SER A 318 -1.13 -20.29 -33.43
N GLY A 319 -1.43 -20.67 -32.19
CA GLY A 319 -1.08 -22.00 -31.65
C GLY A 319 0.36 -22.09 -31.12
N PRO A 320 0.86 -23.29 -30.76
CA PRO A 320 2.12 -23.46 -30.03
C PRO A 320 3.34 -22.89 -30.78
N ILE A 321 4.24 -22.26 -30.01
CA ILE A 321 5.38 -21.48 -30.50
C ILE A 321 6.38 -22.37 -31.26
N LYS A 322 6.66 -22.05 -32.53
CA LYS A 322 7.60 -22.82 -33.40
C LYS A 322 9.04 -22.26 -33.48
N LYS A 323 9.36 -21.13 -32.84
CA LYS A 323 10.67 -20.45 -33.00
C LYS A 323 11.38 -20.15 -31.68
N THR A 324 12.71 -20.26 -31.71
CA THR A 324 13.67 -20.00 -30.63
C THR A 324 13.53 -18.59 -30.04
N ILE A 325 13.82 -18.47 -28.73
CA ILE A 325 13.68 -17.25 -27.93
C ILE A 325 14.66 -16.18 -28.42
N SER A 326 14.17 -15.21 -29.21
CA SER A 326 14.78 -13.88 -29.31
C SER A 326 14.60 -13.13 -27.99
N ARG A 327 15.53 -12.20 -27.66
CA ARG A 327 15.38 -11.26 -26.54
C ARG A 327 13.98 -10.64 -26.58
N ILE A 328 13.25 -10.71 -25.47
CA ILE A 328 11.90 -10.14 -25.35
C ILE A 328 12.08 -8.68 -24.96
N THR A 329 11.61 -7.77 -25.82
CA THR A 329 11.70 -6.32 -25.61
C THR A 329 10.31 -5.74 -25.38
N PRO A 330 10.18 -4.57 -24.71
CA PRO A 330 8.90 -3.87 -24.58
C PRO A 330 8.22 -3.63 -25.93
N GLN A 331 8.98 -3.22 -26.96
CA GLN A 331 8.46 -2.97 -28.30
C GLN A 331 7.88 -4.22 -28.96
N LEU A 332 8.47 -5.40 -28.69
CA LEU A 332 7.95 -6.66 -29.19
C LEU A 332 6.58 -6.97 -28.56
N LEU A 333 6.42 -6.75 -27.24
CA LEU A 333 5.16 -6.99 -26.55
C LEU A 333 4.07 -6.04 -27.04
N GLU A 334 4.39 -4.76 -27.21
CA GLU A 334 3.47 -3.75 -27.77
C GLU A 334 2.99 -4.13 -29.17
N THR A 335 3.93 -4.51 -30.05
CA THR A 335 3.59 -4.98 -31.40
C THR A 335 2.66 -6.20 -31.39
N LEU A 336 2.82 -7.09 -30.39
CA LEU A 336 1.94 -8.26 -30.24
C LEU A 336 0.56 -7.90 -29.69
N LEU A 337 0.44 -6.84 -28.90
CA LEU A 337 -0.83 -6.33 -28.38
C LEU A 337 -1.65 -5.59 -29.46
N ASP A 338 -0.96 -4.87 -30.36
CA ASP A 338 -1.58 -4.09 -31.44
C ASP A 338 -2.13 -4.97 -32.58
N ASP A 339 -1.78 -6.26 -32.65
CA ASP A 339 -2.33 -7.19 -33.64
C ASP A 339 -3.83 -7.43 -33.38
N GLU A 340 -4.69 -7.12 -34.36
CA GLU A 340 -6.16 -7.25 -34.23
C GLU A 340 -6.65 -8.64 -33.79
N LYS A 341 -5.93 -9.72 -34.15
CA LYS A 341 -6.29 -11.09 -33.72
C LYS A 341 -6.04 -11.32 -32.24
N CYS A 342 -5.02 -10.66 -31.69
CA CYS A 342 -4.70 -10.67 -30.26
C CYS A 342 -5.64 -9.71 -29.51
N ASN A 343 -5.84 -8.52 -30.08
CA ASN A 343 -6.65 -7.44 -29.53
C ASN A 343 -8.11 -7.89 -29.26
N SER A 344 -8.70 -8.71 -30.12
CA SER A 344 -10.06 -9.22 -29.94
C SER A 344 -10.22 -10.30 -28.87
N LYS A 345 -9.14 -10.96 -28.43
CA LYS A 345 -9.20 -12.12 -27.50
C LYS A 345 -8.71 -11.84 -26.09
N GLU A 346 -7.89 -10.80 -25.90
CA GLU A 346 -7.34 -10.47 -24.58
C GLU A 346 -8.23 -9.50 -23.80
N SER A 347 -8.36 -9.74 -22.49
CA SER A 347 -9.04 -8.83 -21.57
C SER A 347 -8.32 -7.50 -21.50
N ILE A 348 -9.06 -6.41 -21.33
CA ILE A 348 -8.52 -5.06 -21.14
C ILE A 348 -7.53 -5.03 -19.97
N ASP A 349 -7.86 -5.67 -18.85
CA ASP A 349 -7.01 -5.77 -17.65
C ASP A 349 -5.60 -6.34 -17.98
N PHE A 350 -5.54 -7.46 -18.70
CA PHE A 350 -4.27 -8.06 -19.11
C PHE A 350 -3.44 -7.12 -20.00
N LYS A 351 -4.06 -6.44 -20.97
CA LYS A 351 -3.36 -5.50 -21.85
C LYS A 351 -2.79 -4.33 -21.05
N GLN A 352 -3.62 -3.73 -20.19
CA GLN A 352 -3.22 -2.62 -19.32
C GLN A 352 -2.00 -2.97 -18.48
N GLN A 353 -2.03 -4.13 -17.81
CA GLN A 353 -0.92 -4.58 -16.97
C GLN A 353 0.36 -4.85 -17.76
N VAL A 354 0.26 -5.45 -18.96
CA VAL A 354 1.43 -5.64 -19.82
C VAL A 354 2.03 -4.30 -20.25
N LEU A 355 1.19 -3.30 -20.52
CA LEU A 355 1.66 -1.95 -20.84
C LEU A 355 2.31 -1.26 -19.65
N CYS A 356 1.81 -1.46 -18.42
CA CYS A 356 2.48 -1.00 -17.21
C CYS A 356 3.88 -1.59 -17.06
N ILE A 357 4.05 -2.89 -17.37
CA ILE A 357 5.37 -3.54 -17.39
C ILE A 357 6.27 -2.92 -18.46
N CYS A 358 5.75 -2.69 -19.67
CA CYS A 358 6.49 -2.02 -20.73
C CYS A 358 6.94 -0.62 -20.31
N ALA A 359 6.07 0.14 -19.65
CA ALA A 359 6.38 1.48 -19.13
C ALA A 359 7.53 1.44 -18.11
N ALA A 360 7.49 0.50 -17.17
CA ALA A 360 8.59 0.31 -16.21
C ALA A 360 9.93 -0.01 -16.91
N LEU A 361 9.91 -0.91 -17.89
CA LEU A 361 11.11 -1.30 -18.66
C LEU A 361 11.66 -0.19 -19.56
N LYS A 362 10.87 0.85 -19.82
CA LYS A 362 11.27 2.05 -20.57
C LYS A 362 11.49 3.26 -19.66
N SER A 363 11.34 3.11 -18.35
CA SER A 363 11.36 4.23 -17.42
C SER A 363 12.70 4.97 -17.50
N PRO A 364 12.69 6.31 -17.59
CA PRO A 364 13.93 7.10 -17.57
C PRO A 364 14.69 6.93 -16.24
N ASN A 365 14.00 6.52 -15.18
CA ASN A 365 14.57 6.32 -13.85
C ASN A 365 15.46 5.08 -13.74
N LEU A 366 15.44 4.16 -14.72
CA LEU A 366 16.27 2.95 -14.71
C LEU A 366 17.75 3.24 -14.46
N SER A 367 18.31 4.22 -15.20
CA SER A 367 19.71 4.60 -15.06
C SER A 367 20.05 5.18 -13.68
N ILE A 368 19.10 5.84 -13.03
CA ILE A 368 19.27 6.42 -11.69
C ILE A 368 19.25 5.30 -10.64
N ILE A 369 18.33 4.34 -10.76
CA ILE A 369 18.26 3.17 -9.88
C ILE A 369 19.49 2.27 -10.03
N GLU A 370 19.97 2.04 -11.26
CA GLU A 370 21.21 1.30 -11.51
C GLU A 370 22.43 2.00 -10.89
N LEU A 371 22.50 3.33 -10.98
CA LEU A 371 23.54 4.12 -10.32
C LEU A 371 23.46 3.97 -8.79
N ALA A 372 22.27 4.09 -8.20
CA ALA A 372 22.05 3.92 -6.77
C ALA A 372 22.46 2.52 -6.29
N GLN A 373 22.12 1.48 -7.06
CA GLN A 373 22.54 0.10 -6.80
C GLN A 373 24.05 -0.06 -6.78
N ASN A 374 24.75 0.55 -7.75
CA ASN A 374 26.21 0.48 -7.82
C ASN A 374 26.88 1.23 -6.67
N ILE A 375 26.34 2.38 -6.28
CA ILE A 375 26.79 3.14 -5.10
C ILE A 375 26.62 2.29 -3.84
N GLY A 376 25.43 1.69 -3.62
CA GLY A 376 25.18 0.83 -2.46
C GLY A 376 26.15 -0.36 -2.39
N LYS A 377 26.41 -1.03 -3.53
CA LYS A 377 27.40 -2.13 -3.60
C LYS A 377 28.81 -1.67 -3.26
N LEU A 378 29.23 -0.51 -3.77
CA LEU A 378 30.56 0.03 -3.49
C LEU A 378 30.71 0.38 -2.00
N LEU A 379 29.72 1.03 -1.40
CA LEU A 379 29.73 1.36 0.02
C LEU A 379 29.82 0.10 0.88
N LEU A 380 29.05 -0.95 0.57
CA LEU A 380 29.10 -2.22 1.28
C LEU A 380 30.46 -2.93 1.16
N GLN A 381 31.12 -2.82 -0.01
CA GLN A 381 32.48 -3.34 -0.19
C GLN A 381 33.49 -2.58 0.68
N ASN A 382 33.35 -1.26 0.77
CA ASN A 382 34.25 -0.41 1.55
C ASN A 382 34.13 -0.65 3.07
N ILE A 383 32.95 -1.02 3.58
CA ILE A 383 32.76 -1.45 5.00
C ILE A 383 33.71 -2.59 5.36
N SER A 384 34.01 -3.49 4.43
CA SER A 384 34.87 -4.65 4.70
C SER A 384 36.38 -4.33 4.59
N MET A 385 36.75 -3.15 4.08
CA MET A 385 38.13 -2.84 3.65
C MET A 385 38.74 -1.59 4.31
N GLU A 386 37.92 -0.62 4.75
CA GLU A 386 38.36 0.70 5.23
C GLU A 386 38.06 0.90 6.73
N SER A 387 38.73 1.85 7.37
CA SER A 387 38.31 2.35 8.69
C SER A 387 36.99 3.11 8.57
N ASP A 388 36.05 2.85 9.49
CA ASP A 388 34.66 3.35 9.50
C ASP A 388 34.46 4.84 9.15
N THR A 389 35.46 5.68 9.44
CA THR A 389 35.48 7.14 9.19
C THR A 389 35.40 7.53 7.71
N ASP A 390 35.92 6.70 6.79
CA ASP A 390 35.97 7.04 5.36
C ASP A 390 34.60 6.91 4.67
N ILE A 391 33.72 6.05 5.19
CA ILE A 391 32.44 5.71 4.56
C ILE A 391 31.41 6.84 4.73
N LEU A 392 31.33 7.45 5.91
CA LEU A 392 30.44 8.59 6.11
C LEU A 392 30.90 9.83 5.35
N THR A 393 32.20 9.98 5.11
CA THR A 393 32.73 11.04 4.26
C THR A 393 32.33 10.81 2.80
N GLN A 394 32.36 9.56 2.33
CA GLN A 394 31.84 9.19 1.00
C GLN A 394 30.36 9.51 0.88
N VAL A 395 29.53 9.13 1.87
CA VAL A 395 28.09 9.43 1.86
C VAL A 395 27.84 10.95 1.93
N SER A 396 28.58 11.67 2.76
CA SER A 396 28.54 13.13 2.84
C SER A 396 28.83 13.78 1.49
N GLN A 397 29.79 13.25 0.74
CA GLN A 397 30.07 13.70 -0.63
C GLN A 397 28.94 13.37 -1.61
N LEU A 398 28.25 12.24 -1.44
CA LEU A 398 27.08 11.93 -2.27
C LEU A 398 25.96 12.96 -2.09
N PHE A 399 25.68 13.37 -0.85
CA PHE A 399 24.71 14.45 -0.59
C PHE A 399 25.16 15.79 -1.20
N LYS A 400 26.44 16.16 -1.06
CA LYS A 400 26.98 17.41 -1.64
C LYS A 400 26.92 17.43 -3.16
N THR A 401 27.17 16.30 -3.83
CA THR A 401 27.21 16.18 -5.30
C THR A 401 25.93 15.59 -5.91
N ARG A 402 24.85 15.48 -5.12
CA ARG A 402 23.61 14.78 -5.52
C ARG A 402 22.98 15.35 -6.80
N LYS A 403 22.98 16.69 -6.94
CA LYS A 403 22.43 17.41 -8.08
C LYS A 403 23.19 17.11 -9.38
N ASP A 404 24.52 17.04 -9.32
CA ASP A 404 25.37 16.68 -10.46
C ASP A 404 25.11 15.25 -10.95
N ARG A 405 24.82 14.35 -10.00
CA ARG A 405 24.55 12.93 -10.25
C ARG A 405 23.08 12.61 -10.54
N LYS A 406 22.20 13.61 -10.45
CA LYS A 406 20.73 13.45 -10.53
C LYS A 406 20.16 12.46 -9.52
N LEU A 407 20.77 12.37 -8.34
CA LEU A 407 20.28 11.56 -7.23
C LEU A 407 19.33 12.39 -6.38
N THR A 408 18.13 11.89 -6.17
CA THR A 408 17.15 12.49 -5.24
C THR A 408 17.59 12.26 -3.80
N VAL A 409 17.16 13.14 -2.89
CA VAL A 409 17.35 12.95 -1.45
C VAL A 409 16.76 11.62 -0.98
N GLU A 410 15.58 11.22 -1.46
CA GLU A 410 14.95 9.93 -1.13
C GLU A 410 15.90 8.73 -1.34
N ILE A 411 16.50 8.62 -2.54
CA ILE A 411 17.49 7.58 -2.86
C ILE A 411 18.67 7.61 -1.88
N LEU A 412 19.16 8.79 -1.51
CA LEU A 412 20.29 8.90 -0.58
C LEU A 412 19.91 8.51 0.85
N LEU A 413 18.68 8.82 1.29
CA LEU A 413 18.14 8.32 2.56
C LEU A 413 18.03 6.80 2.54
N CYS A 414 17.55 6.20 1.45
CA CYS A 414 17.52 4.74 1.29
C CYS A 414 18.92 4.12 1.36
N ILE A 415 19.94 4.75 0.77
CA ILE A 415 21.34 4.29 0.88
C ILE A 415 21.83 4.36 2.33
N LEU A 416 21.51 5.43 3.07
CA LEU A 416 21.81 5.51 4.50
C LEU A 416 21.11 4.41 5.30
N VAL A 417 19.84 4.13 5.01
CA VAL A 417 19.11 3.02 5.62
C VAL A 417 19.79 1.69 5.31
N GLN A 418 20.18 1.41 4.06
CA GLN A 418 20.92 0.20 3.70
C GLN A 418 22.23 0.07 4.50
N LEU A 419 23.00 1.16 4.59
CA LEU A 419 24.27 1.18 5.32
C LEU A 419 24.08 0.82 6.79
N TYR A 420 23.21 1.56 7.49
CA TYR A 420 22.92 1.32 8.91
C TYR A 420 22.20 -0.01 9.16
N SER A 421 21.53 -0.54 8.13
CA SER A 421 20.97 -1.88 8.17
C SER A 421 22.01 -2.97 8.05
N VAL A 422 23.27 -2.74 7.68
CA VAL A 422 24.26 -3.82 7.49
C VAL A 422 25.46 -3.72 8.42
N VAL A 423 25.87 -2.50 8.79
CA VAL A 423 27.00 -2.25 9.68
C VAL A 423 26.85 -2.94 11.04
N GLU A 424 27.93 -3.55 11.52
CA GLU A 424 28.00 -4.22 12.83
C GLU A 424 28.18 -3.22 13.98
N GLU A 425 28.05 -3.68 15.23
CA GLU A 425 28.20 -2.82 16.42
C GLU A 425 29.53 -2.07 16.43
N ASP A 426 30.60 -2.76 16.05
CA ASP A 426 31.97 -2.25 16.00
C ASP A 426 32.16 -1.11 15.00
N PHE A 427 31.18 -0.85 14.11
CA PHE A 427 31.15 0.36 13.27
C PHE A 427 30.92 1.60 14.15
N VAL A 428 32.01 2.21 14.63
CA VAL A 428 31.96 3.36 15.54
C VAL A 428 31.96 4.65 14.74
N ILE A 429 30.88 5.40 14.86
CA ILE A 429 30.74 6.73 14.26
C ILE A 429 31.21 7.76 15.28
N SER A 430 32.20 8.58 14.92
CA SER A 430 32.60 9.70 15.75
C SER A 430 31.48 10.74 15.84
N GLU A 431 31.33 11.38 17.00
CA GLU A 431 30.32 12.43 17.18
C GLU A 431 30.49 13.57 16.17
N GLU A 432 31.74 13.91 15.82
CA GLU A 432 32.06 14.93 14.81
C GLU A 432 31.50 14.57 13.43
N HIS A 433 31.77 13.36 12.92
CA HIS A 433 31.26 12.95 11.61
C HIS A 433 29.75 12.78 11.58
N GLN A 434 29.15 12.45 12.72
CA GLN A 434 27.70 12.41 12.84
C GLN A 434 27.11 13.82 12.70
N ILE A 435 27.64 14.80 13.44
CA ILE A 435 27.19 16.20 13.37
C ILE A 435 27.38 16.74 11.95
N ASP A 436 28.50 16.43 11.31
CA ASP A 436 28.74 16.82 9.91
C ASP A 436 27.70 16.24 8.96
N LEU A 437 27.37 14.95 9.11
CA LEU A 437 26.35 14.30 8.29
C LEU A 437 24.95 14.87 8.57
N GLU A 438 24.59 15.14 9.82
CA GLU A 438 23.32 15.78 10.21
C GLU A 438 23.17 17.14 9.54
N ASN A 439 24.22 17.96 9.58
CA ASN A 439 24.24 19.27 8.92
C ASN A 439 24.05 19.14 7.40
N ILE A 440 24.78 18.22 6.76
CA ILE A 440 24.71 18.01 5.30
C ILE A 440 23.32 17.49 4.88
N VAL A 441 22.73 16.57 5.65
CA VAL A 441 21.37 16.06 5.37
C VAL A 441 20.33 17.16 5.58
N GLY A 442 20.47 17.96 6.65
CA GLY A 442 19.58 19.09 6.93
C GLY A 442 19.64 20.17 5.84
N GLU A 443 20.84 20.50 5.36
CA GLU A 443 21.03 21.40 4.21
C GLU A 443 20.38 20.81 2.95
N ALA A 444 20.55 19.52 2.69
CA ALA A 444 19.93 18.87 1.54
C ALA A 444 18.41 18.88 1.60
N PHE A 445 17.81 18.66 2.78
CA PHE A 445 16.37 18.81 2.99
C PHE A 445 15.89 20.23 2.71
N PHE A 446 16.62 21.24 3.19
CA PHE A 446 16.25 22.63 3.00
C PHE A 446 16.37 23.07 1.53
N GLU A 447 17.48 22.71 0.87
CA GLU A 447 17.72 23.08 -0.52
C GLU A 447 16.78 22.41 -1.52
N ASP A 448 16.32 21.20 -1.21
CA ASP A 448 15.51 20.39 -2.14
C ASP A 448 14.04 20.31 -1.70
N LEU A 449 13.62 21.12 -0.72
CA LEU A 449 12.31 21.05 -0.07
C LEU A 449 11.14 21.02 -1.06
N GLU A 450 11.20 21.83 -2.13
CA GLU A 450 10.16 21.91 -3.17
C GLU A 450 10.07 20.66 -4.06
N TYR A 451 11.12 19.83 -4.07
CA TYR A 451 11.23 18.62 -4.88
C TYR A 451 11.11 17.34 -4.04
N LEU A 452 11.01 17.46 -2.71
CA LEU A 452 10.82 16.33 -1.83
C LEU A 452 9.39 15.77 -1.99
N PRO A 453 9.22 14.44 -1.97
CA PRO A 453 7.89 13.85 -1.89
C PRO A 453 7.12 14.32 -0.65
N ASP A 454 5.81 14.53 -0.79
CA ASP A 454 4.94 15.02 0.28
C ASP A 454 5.04 14.20 1.56
N TYR A 455 5.21 12.88 1.46
CA TYR A 455 5.33 12.02 2.64
C TYR A 455 6.66 12.25 3.39
N ILE A 456 7.76 12.61 2.72
CA ILE A 456 9.00 13.00 3.43
C ILE A 456 8.78 14.32 4.17
N ILE A 457 8.11 15.27 3.52
CA ILE A 457 7.81 16.57 4.14
C ILE A 457 6.87 16.38 5.34
N ASN A 458 5.83 15.57 5.21
CA ASN A 458 4.82 15.40 6.25
C ASN A 458 5.33 14.52 7.41
N ASP A 459 5.98 13.40 7.11
CA ASP A 459 6.28 12.36 8.10
C ASP A 459 7.65 12.55 8.75
N LEU A 460 8.63 13.11 8.02
CA LEU A 460 9.99 13.29 8.51
C LEU A 460 10.28 14.73 8.94
N ILE A 461 9.95 15.72 8.10
CA ILE A 461 10.25 17.15 8.38
C ILE A 461 9.17 17.78 9.26
N GLY A 462 7.90 17.56 8.93
CA GLY A 462 6.74 18.21 9.51
C GLY A 462 6.40 19.55 8.84
N VAL A 463 5.10 19.77 8.61
CA VAL A 463 4.55 20.92 7.85
C VAL A 463 4.90 22.30 8.45
N GLY A 464 5.21 22.37 9.76
CA GLY A 464 5.64 23.60 10.44
C GLY A 464 7.14 23.88 10.41
N PHE A 465 7.94 23.00 9.80
CA PHE A 465 9.40 22.96 9.91
C PHE A 465 10.12 23.20 8.57
N SER A 466 9.48 23.90 7.63
CA SER A 466 10.07 24.33 6.34
C SER A 466 11.16 25.40 6.47
N THR A 467 11.78 25.53 7.64
CA THR A 467 12.93 26.40 7.91
C THR A 467 14.20 25.56 7.93
N LEU A 468 15.36 26.19 7.76
CA LEU A 468 16.64 25.48 7.86
C LEU A 468 16.79 24.74 9.20
N LEU A 469 16.39 25.38 10.31
CA LEU A 469 16.41 24.76 11.64
C LEU A 469 15.50 23.54 11.71
N GLY A 470 14.29 23.62 11.13
CA GLY A 470 13.37 22.49 11.08
C GLY A 470 13.90 21.33 10.26
N CYS A 471 14.56 21.61 9.13
CA CYS A 471 15.23 20.60 8.32
C CYS A 471 16.43 19.96 9.06
N GLN A 472 17.18 20.73 9.85
CA GLN A 472 18.25 20.21 10.72
C GLN A 472 17.68 19.26 11.78
N GLN A 473 16.61 19.66 12.47
CA GLN A 473 15.94 18.79 13.46
C GLN A 473 15.39 17.50 12.83
N ALA A 474 14.89 17.57 11.60
CA ALA A 474 14.46 16.40 10.85
C ALA A 474 15.62 15.46 10.51
N ALA A 475 16.80 16.00 10.17
CA ALA A 475 18.01 15.22 9.93
C ALA A 475 18.51 14.53 11.21
N GLU A 476 18.54 15.23 12.35
CA GLU A 476 18.85 14.66 13.66
C GLU A 476 17.91 13.50 14.01
N LYS A 477 16.60 13.70 13.82
CA LYS A 477 15.59 12.64 14.02
C LYS A 477 15.83 11.45 13.09
N PHE A 478 16.15 11.70 11.82
CA PHE A 478 16.45 10.63 10.86
C PHE A 478 17.67 9.81 11.27
N LEU A 479 18.78 10.45 11.66
CA LEU A 479 19.96 9.73 12.12
C LEU A 479 19.72 8.98 13.44
N PHE A 480 18.89 9.52 14.32
CA PHE A 480 18.42 8.78 15.50
C PHE A 480 17.70 7.48 15.09
N ILE A 481 16.79 7.54 14.10
CA ILE A 481 16.12 6.35 13.56
C ILE A 481 17.12 5.36 12.96
N LEU A 482 18.13 5.81 12.21
CA LEU A 482 19.17 4.94 11.65
C LEU A 482 19.94 4.17 12.74
N LYS A 483 20.23 4.82 13.88
CA LYS A 483 20.84 4.15 15.04
C LYS A 483 19.92 3.08 15.62
N GLN A 484 18.61 3.33 15.70
CA GLN A 484 17.65 2.32 16.16
C GLN A 484 17.56 1.14 15.20
N ILE A 485 17.63 1.38 13.88
CA ILE A 485 17.71 0.29 12.88
C ILE A 485 18.94 -0.57 13.14
N LYS A 486 20.13 0.05 13.32
CA LYS A 486 21.38 -0.66 13.67
C LYS A 486 21.21 -1.51 14.94
N LEU A 487 20.67 -0.93 16.02
CA LEU A 487 20.45 -1.63 17.29
C LEU A 487 19.46 -2.80 17.16
N SER A 488 18.39 -2.61 16.38
CA SER A 488 17.34 -3.63 16.25
C SER A 488 17.82 -4.95 15.63
N ARG A 489 18.93 -4.96 14.89
CA ARG A 489 19.56 -6.19 14.36
C ARG A 489 20.07 -7.12 15.47
N GLN A 490 20.38 -6.62 16.66
CA GLN A 490 20.69 -7.47 17.81
C GLN A 490 19.55 -8.43 18.13
N ASN A 491 18.30 -7.96 18.00
CA ASN A 491 17.11 -8.78 18.17
C ASN A 491 16.99 -9.88 17.11
N PHE A 492 17.76 -9.84 16.02
CA PHE A 492 17.83 -10.91 15.04
C PHE A 492 18.90 -11.96 15.37
N ILE A 493 19.99 -11.57 16.07
CA ILE A 493 21.06 -12.49 16.45
C ILE A 493 20.53 -13.63 17.33
N GLN A 494 19.57 -13.34 18.22
CA GLN A 494 18.91 -14.38 19.03
C GLN A 494 18.07 -15.40 18.24
N TYR A 495 17.76 -15.10 16.97
CA TYR A 495 16.99 -15.98 16.07
C TYR A 495 17.85 -16.62 14.97
N ARG A 496 19.15 -16.29 14.88
CA ARG A 496 20.14 -16.99 14.04
C ARG A 496 20.68 -18.21 14.78
#